data_AF-A0A846GLG7-F1
#
_entry.id   AF-A0A846GLG7-F1
#
_cell.length_a   1.000
_cell.length_b   1.000
_cell.length_c   1.000
_cell.angle_alpha   90.00
_cell.angle_beta   90.00
_cell.angle_gamma   90.00
#
_symmetry.space_group_name_H-M   'P 1'
#
loop_
_entity.id
_entity.type
_entity.pdbx_description
1 polymer ?
#
loop_
_entity_poly.entity_id
_entity_poly.type
_entity_poly.pdbx_seq_one_letter_code
_entity_poly.pdbx_strand_id
1 'polypeptide(L)'
;MEPLAAAVVAISTVLATKALEKTGENVGQVVWDQTNQFVESLRNQSPDTVMAIEQAPEQPLDYAEVVLELEAAAKQNPEVAQSMERLVTTVDAETLPNLEEILEKITKALESQQAKRDNYNIEKVDNQGNFVQGKSINQDNTNIGGSQNIIKGDQTINYNNT
;
A
#
# COMPACT_ATOMS: atom_id res chain seq x y z
N MET A 1 9.17 4.21 17.34
CA MET A 1 8.00 3.64 16.64
C MET A 1 8.50 2.86 15.43
N GLU A 2 7.83 1.77 15.03
CA GLU A 2 8.18 1.05 13.79
C GLU A 2 7.99 1.97 12.56
N PRO A 3 8.86 1.93 11.53
CA PRO A 3 8.80 2.86 10.39
C PRO A 3 7.45 2.87 9.67
N LEU A 4 6.83 1.71 9.52
CA LEU A 4 5.51 1.57 8.88
C LEU A 4 4.40 2.21 9.72
N ALA A 5 4.44 2.04 11.04
CA ALA A 5 3.48 2.65 11.95
C ALA A 5 3.62 4.17 11.96
N ALA A 6 4.86 4.69 11.93
CA ALA A 6 5.12 6.12 11.82
C ALA A 6 4.57 6.70 10.51
N ALA A 7 4.74 5.98 9.39
CA ALA A 7 4.18 6.37 8.11
C ALA A 7 2.63 6.43 8.14
N VAL A 8 1.98 5.43 8.72
CA VAL A 8 0.52 5.41 8.89
C VAL A 8 0.04 6.61 9.72
N VAL A 9 0.68 6.89 10.85
CA VAL A 9 0.34 8.05 11.68
C VAL A 9 0.54 9.36 10.91
N ALA A 10 1.69 9.54 10.26
CA ALA A 10 1.99 10.76 9.52
C ALA A 10 0.98 11.04 8.40
N ILE A 11 0.60 10.03 7.60
CA ILE A 11 -0.43 10.19 6.56
C ILE A 11 -1.80 10.49 7.19
N SER A 12 -2.14 9.80 8.28
CA SER A 12 -3.40 10.05 9.00
C SER A 12 -3.50 11.48 9.49
N THR A 13 -2.41 12.01 10.04
CA THR A 13 -2.32 13.40 10.49
C THR A 13 -2.52 14.38 9.34
N VAL A 14 -1.84 14.18 8.20
CA VAL A 14 -2.00 15.07 7.03
C VAL A 14 -3.44 15.08 6.53
N LEU A 15 -4.11 13.93 6.51
CA LEU A 15 -5.51 13.84 6.12
C LEU A 15 -6.45 14.50 7.13
N ALA A 16 -6.18 14.33 8.43
CA ALA A 16 -6.97 14.92 9.51
C ALA A 16 -6.88 16.46 9.49
N THR A 17 -5.67 17.01 9.39
CA THR A 17 -5.45 18.47 9.36
C THR A 17 -6.07 19.10 8.11
N LYS A 18 -5.99 18.44 6.96
CA LYS A 18 -6.69 18.85 5.72
C LYS A 18 -8.22 18.84 5.87
N ALA A 19 -8.77 17.84 6.54
CA ALA A 19 -10.21 17.80 6.79
C ALA A 19 -10.65 18.99 7.67
N LEU A 20 -9.85 19.32 8.70
CA LEU A 20 -10.09 20.44 9.61
C LEU A 20 -9.94 21.81 8.93
N GLU A 21 -8.96 21.95 8.02
CA GLU A 21 -8.80 23.16 7.19
C GLU A 21 -10.09 23.47 6.40
N LYS A 22 -10.75 22.44 5.87
CA LYS A 22 -12.00 22.59 5.11
C LYS A 22 -13.21 22.93 5.99
N THR A 23 -13.24 22.45 7.23
CA THR A 23 -14.34 22.74 8.17
C THR A 23 -14.16 24.08 8.88
N GLY A 24 -12.97 24.69 8.78
CA GLY A 24 -12.61 25.91 9.50
C GLY A 24 -12.35 25.68 10.99
N GLU A 25 -12.16 24.42 11.40
CA GLU A 25 -11.81 24.07 12.77
C GLU A 25 -10.32 24.33 13.02
N ASN A 26 -9.99 24.82 14.22
CA ASN A 26 -8.61 25.15 14.55
C ASN A 26 -7.81 23.88 14.83
N VAL A 27 -6.80 23.66 14.01
CA VAL A 27 -5.67 22.76 14.32
C VAL A 27 -4.71 23.54 15.22
N GLY A 28 -4.12 22.88 16.22
CA GLY A 28 -3.04 23.49 17.01
C GLY A 28 -1.91 23.94 16.10
N GLN A 29 -1.43 25.19 16.25
CA GLN A 29 -0.42 25.78 15.36
C GLN A 29 0.84 24.92 15.23
N VAL A 30 1.25 24.26 16.33
CA VAL A 30 2.43 23.38 16.34
C VAL A 30 2.22 22.15 15.44
N VAL A 31 1.04 21.53 15.49
CA VAL A 31 0.69 20.41 14.59
C VAL A 31 0.65 20.90 13.14
N TRP A 32 0.06 22.07 12.91
CA TRP A 32 -0.05 22.64 11.57
C TRP A 32 1.33 22.89 10.94
N ASP A 33 2.22 23.55 11.68
CA ASP A 33 3.57 23.88 11.23
C ASP A 33 4.37 22.60 10.93
N GLN A 34 4.26 21.59 11.79
CA GLN A 34 4.96 20.33 11.57
C GLN A 34 4.37 19.48 10.45
N THR A 35 3.06 19.54 10.24
CA THR A 35 2.41 18.91 9.09
C THR A 35 2.97 19.53 7.81
N ASN A 36 3.07 20.86 7.74
CA ASN A 36 3.61 21.56 6.58
C ASN A 36 5.09 21.22 6.34
N GLN A 37 5.92 21.19 7.39
CA GLN A 37 7.32 20.77 7.28
C GLN A 37 7.47 19.33 6.76
N PHE A 38 6.64 18.41 7.27
CA PHE A 38 6.62 17.04 6.79
C PHE A 38 6.23 16.96 5.31
N VAL A 39 5.12 17.60 4.92
CA VAL A 39 4.66 17.62 3.52
C VAL A 39 5.69 18.25 2.58
N GLU A 40 6.34 19.34 2.99
CA GLU A 40 7.40 19.98 2.19
C GLU A 40 8.61 19.07 2.00
N SER A 41 9.11 18.46 3.07
CA SER A 41 10.22 17.51 3.00
C SER A 41 9.88 16.30 2.13
N LEU A 42 8.66 15.76 2.26
CA LEU A 42 8.20 14.65 1.45
C LEU A 42 8.04 15.06 -0.01
N ARG A 43 7.56 16.28 -0.31
CA ARG A 43 7.40 16.78 -1.68
C ARG A 43 8.74 16.85 -2.41
N ASN A 44 9.81 17.21 -1.72
CA ASN A 44 11.16 17.25 -2.28
C ASN A 44 11.68 15.85 -2.64
N GLN A 45 11.23 14.81 -1.92
CA GLN A 45 11.68 13.44 -2.12
C GLN A 45 10.75 12.62 -3.03
N SER A 46 9.44 12.80 -2.89
CA SER A 46 8.37 12.06 -3.56
C SER A 46 7.17 12.97 -3.85
N PRO A 47 7.28 13.84 -4.88
CA PRO A 47 6.23 14.80 -5.21
C PRO A 47 4.91 14.12 -5.60
N ASP A 48 4.97 12.95 -6.22
CA ASP A 48 3.78 12.18 -6.64
C ASP A 48 3.01 11.64 -5.43
N THR A 49 3.69 11.12 -4.41
CA THR A 49 3.07 10.69 -3.15
C THR A 49 2.34 11.86 -2.47
N VAL A 50 2.96 13.04 -2.43
CA VAL A 50 2.31 14.24 -1.87
C VAL A 50 1.07 14.62 -2.67
N MET A 51 1.16 14.62 -4.00
CA MET A 51 0.02 14.90 -4.86
C MET A 51 -1.13 13.93 -4.63
N ALA A 52 -0.86 12.63 -4.50
CA ALA A 52 -1.86 11.62 -4.19
C ALA A 52 -2.55 11.89 -2.84
N ILE A 53 -1.78 12.18 -1.78
CA ILE A 53 -2.33 12.53 -0.46
C ILE A 53 -3.19 13.80 -0.54
N GLU A 54 -2.75 14.82 -1.28
CA GLU A 54 -3.50 16.08 -1.43
C GLU A 54 -4.83 15.89 -2.15
N GLN A 55 -4.90 14.95 -3.09
CA GLN A 55 -6.09 14.60 -3.85
C GLN A 55 -7.01 13.60 -3.15
N ALA A 56 -6.59 12.98 -2.05
CA ALA A 56 -7.38 12.00 -1.29
C ALA A 56 -8.83 12.42 -0.95
N PRO A 57 -9.16 13.72 -0.72
CA PRO A 57 -10.55 14.13 -0.51
C PRO A 57 -11.45 14.01 -1.74
N GLU A 58 -10.86 14.00 -2.95
CA GLU A 58 -11.57 13.98 -4.23
C GLU A 58 -11.39 12.65 -4.97
N GLN A 59 -10.29 11.93 -4.70
CA GLN A 59 -9.91 10.69 -5.35
C GLN A 59 -9.55 9.63 -4.31
N PRO A 60 -10.01 8.37 -4.45
CA PRO A 60 -9.63 7.30 -3.53
C PRO A 60 -8.11 7.13 -3.47
N LEU A 61 -7.55 7.16 -2.26
CA LEU A 61 -6.12 6.96 -2.04
C LEU A 61 -5.77 5.46 -2.00
N ASP A 62 -4.72 5.04 -2.69
CA ASP A 62 -4.11 3.73 -2.45
C ASP A 62 -3.24 3.80 -1.19
N TYR A 63 -3.86 3.49 -0.05
CA TYR A 63 -3.19 3.62 1.24
C TYR A 63 -1.97 2.72 1.40
N ALA A 64 -1.91 1.55 0.77
CA ALA A 64 -0.75 0.68 0.91
C ALA A 64 0.44 1.18 0.10
N GLU A 65 0.19 1.63 -1.13
CA GLU A 65 1.22 2.23 -1.96
C GLU A 65 1.81 3.45 -1.27
N VAL A 66 0.96 4.38 -0.81
CA VAL A 66 1.41 5.62 -0.16
C VAL A 66 2.18 5.36 1.14
N VAL A 67 1.73 4.42 1.97
CA VAL A 67 2.44 4.05 3.21
C VAL A 67 3.82 3.46 2.90
N LEU A 68 3.94 2.60 1.88
CA LEU A 68 5.21 1.99 1.48
C LEU A 68 6.15 3.01 0.83
N GLU A 69 5.64 3.89 -0.02
CA GLU A 69 6.42 4.97 -0.64
C GLU A 69 6.94 5.93 0.42
N LEU A 70 6.11 6.27 1.41
CA LEU A 70 6.52 7.13 2.51
C LEU A 70 7.62 6.47 3.37
N GLU A 71 7.45 5.19 3.71
CA GLU A 71 8.49 4.44 4.42
C GLU A 71 9.81 4.42 3.62
N ALA A 72 9.73 4.20 2.31
CA ALA A 72 10.89 4.20 1.43
C ALA A 72 11.55 5.60 1.34
N ALA A 73 10.76 6.66 1.24
CA ALA A 73 11.24 8.04 1.23
C ALA A 73 11.98 8.39 2.53
N ALA A 74 11.43 8.00 3.69
CA ALA A 74 12.07 8.20 4.99
C ALA A 74 13.38 7.40 5.12
N LYS A 75 13.45 6.18 4.57
CA LYS A 75 14.70 5.39 4.57
C LYS A 75 15.79 6.00 3.69
N GLN A 76 15.41 6.65 2.60
CA GLN A 76 16.34 7.24 1.63
C GLN A 76 16.76 8.66 2.01
N ASN A 77 15.90 9.39 2.71
CA ASN A 77 16.11 10.79 3.04
C ASN A 77 15.96 11.04 4.56
N PRO A 78 17.07 11.31 5.28
CA PRO A 78 17.04 11.60 6.71
C PRO A 78 16.17 12.80 7.10
N GLU A 79 16.00 13.79 6.22
CA GLU A 79 15.15 14.95 6.49
C GLU A 79 13.68 14.55 6.56
N VAL A 80 13.24 13.67 5.66
CA VAL A 80 11.88 13.09 5.65
C VAL A 80 11.66 12.23 6.90
N ALA A 81 12.65 11.42 7.28
CA ALA A 81 12.55 10.63 8.51
C ALA A 81 12.40 11.52 9.75
N GLN A 82 13.19 12.60 9.85
CA GLN A 82 13.17 13.52 10.99
C GLN A 82 11.90 14.37 11.03
N SER A 83 11.38 14.83 9.89
CA SER A 83 10.11 15.56 9.86
C SER A 83 8.93 14.65 10.20
N MET A 84 8.93 13.40 9.74
CA MET A 84 7.95 12.39 10.10
C MET A 84 7.95 12.08 11.60
N GLU A 85 9.12 11.84 12.20
CA GLU A 85 9.23 11.56 13.64
C GLU A 85 8.74 12.74 14.50
N ARG A 86 9.10 13.97 14.11
CA ARG A 86 8.61 15.19 14.77
C ARG A 86 7.09 15.28 14.72
N LEU A 87 6.51 15.05 13.53
CA LEU A 87 5.06 15.08 13.34
C LEU A 87 4.36 14.05 14.24
N VAL A 88 4.83 12.80 14.23
CA VAL A 88 4.30 11.73 15.10
C VAL A 88 4.35 12.13 16.57
N THR A 89 5.49 12.65 17.03
CA THR A 89 5.69 13.05 18.43
C THR A 89 4.74 14.16 18.86
N THR A 90 4.50 15.14 18.00
CA THR A 90 3.59 16.25 18.31
C THR A 90 2.15 15.83 18.32
N VAL A 91 1.77 14.91 17.44
CA VAL A 91 0.41 14.36 17.42
C VAL A 91 0.17 13.45 18.61
N ASP A 92 1.17 12.75 19.12
CA ASP A 92 1.04 12.02 20.39
C ASP A 92 0.83 12.96 21.59
N ALA A 93 1.31 14.21 21.49
CA ALA A 93 1.15 15.23 22.53
C ALA A 93 -0.14 16.07 22.40
N GLU A 94 -0.78 16.07 21.24
CA GLU A 94 -1.91 16.95 20.89
C GLU A 94 -3.13 16.13 20.45
N THR A 95 -4.33 16.49 20.91
CA THR A 95 -5.54 15.78 20.47
C THR A 95 -6.01 16.31 19.11
N LEU A 96 -5.89 15.48 18.06
CA LEU A 96 -6.45 15.80 16.75
C LEU A 96 -7.84 15.18 16.55
N PRO A 97 -8.88 15.98 16.28
CA PRO A 97 -10.18 15.46 15.92
C PRO A 97 -10.09 14.55 14.70
N ASN A 98 -10.89 13.47 14.71
CA ASN A 98 -11.03 12.51 13.60
C ASN A 98 -9.75 11.70 13.26
N LEU A 99 -8.63 11.89 13.98
CA LEU A 99 -7.40 11.14 13.73
C LEU A 99 -7.60 9.63 13.90
N GLU A 100 -8.27 9.21 14.98
CA GLU A 100 -8.53 7.79 15.27
C GLU A 100 -9.38 7.12 14.17
N GLU A 101 -10.40 7.83 13.68
CA GLU A 101 -11.23 7.34 12.57
C GLU A 101 -10.42 7.17 11.28
N ILE A 102 -9.52 8.13 10.99
CA ILE A 102 -8.66 8.08 9.80
C ILE A 102 -7.63 6.95 9.92
N LEU A 103 -7.02 6.77 11.10
CA LEU A 103 -6.11 5.67 11.39
C LEU A 103 -6.78 4.31 11.15
N GLU A 104 -8.01 4.15 11.62
CA GLU A 104 -8.78 2.92 11.42
C GLU A 104 -9.07 2.67 9.93
N LYS A 105 -9.45 3.72 9.18
CA LYS A 105 -9.69 3.61 7.72
C LYS A 105 -8.44 3.16 6.97
N ILE A 106 -7.29 3.75 7.28
CA ILE A 106 -6.01 3.40 6.67
C ILE A 106 -5.66 1.95 7.01
N THR A 107 -5.75 1.57 8.29
CA THR A 107 -5.43 0.21 8.75
C THR A 107 -6.30 -0.84 8.06
N LYS A 108 -7.63 -0.63 8.00
CA LYS A 108 -8.54 -1.53 7.27
C LYS A 108 -8.24 -1.63 5.78
N ALA A 109 -7.84 -0.52 5.15
CA ALA A 109 -7.44 -0.52 3.75
C ALA A 109 -6.17 -1.35 3.52
N LEU A 110 -5.18 -1.24 4.41
CA LEU A 110 -3.95 -2.04 4.39
C LEU A 110 -4.27 -3.54 4.56
N GLU A 111 -5.09 -3.90 5.54
CA GLU A 111 -5.52 -5.28 5.78
C GLU A 111 -6.28 -5.87 4.59
N SER A 112 -7.20 -5.10 3.99
CA SER A 112 -7.94 -5.53 2.80
C SER A 112 -7.03 -5.74 1.60
N GLN A 113 -6.02 -4.90 1.42
CA GLN A 113 -5.02 -5.09 0.36
C GLN A 113 -4.12 -6.30 0.62
N GLN A 114 -3.73 -6.54 1.86
CA GLN A 114 -2.98 -7.74 2.23
C GLN A 114 -3.81 -9.00 1.95
N ALA A 115 -5.07 -9.02 2.36
CA ALA A 115 -6.00 -10.12 2.05
C ALA A 115 -6.21 -10.31 0.54
N LYS A 116 -6.21 -9.23 -0.26
CA LYS A 116 -6.21 -9.33 -1.72
C LYS A 116 -4.90 -9.96 -2.21
N ARG A 117 -3.73 -9.52 -1.76
CA ARG A 117 -2.44 -10.10 -2.15
C ARG A 117 -2.29 -11.56 -1.71
N ASP A 118 -2.83 -11.93 -0.56
CA ASP A 118 -2.84 -13.32 -0.09
C ASP A 118 -3.83 -14.18 -0.90
N ASN A 119 -4.95 -13.60 -1.35
CA ASN A 119 -5.84 -14.23 -2.33
C ASN A 119 -5.27 -14.27 -3.75
N TYR A 120 -4.31 -13.40 -4.07
CA TYR A 120 -3.53 -13.37 -5.30
C TYR A 120 -2.08 -13.79 -5.02
N ASN A 121 -1.85 -14.96 -4.42
CA ASN A 121 -0.73 -15.86 -4.70
C ASN A 121 -0.44 -16.79 -3.52
N ILE A 122 -0.53 -18.10 -3.77
CA ILE A 122 0.73 -18.87 -3.79
C ILE A 122 0.75 -19.73 -5.07
N GLU A 123 1.22 -19.16 -6.18
CA GLU A 123 1.92 -19.96 -7.18
C GLU A 123 3.19 -20.49 -6.51
N LYS A 124 3.09 -21.67 -5.89
CA LYS A 124 4.30 -22.43 -5.52
C LYS A 124 4.87 -22.93 -6.84
N VAL A 125 5.94 -22.29 -7.32
CA VAL A 125 6.83 -22.92 -8.29
C VAL A 125 7.46 -24.09 -7.55
N ASP A 126 7.13 -25.32 -7.94
CA ASP A 126 7.86 -26.48 -7.47
C ASP A 126 9.29 -26.44 -8.03
N ASN A 127 10.19 -27.24 -7.46
CA ASN A 127 11.62 -27.26 -7.83
C ASN A 127 11.87 -27.73 -9.28
N GLN A 128 10.82 -27.91 -10.09
CA GLN A 128 10.82 -28.41 -11.45
C GLN A 128 10.27 -27.37 -12.46
N GLY A 129 9.91 -26.17 -11.99
CA GLY A 129 9.58 -25.03 -12.86
C GLY A 129 8.18 -25.06 -13.46
N ASN A 130 7.24 -25.81 -12.88
CA ASN A 130 5.87 -25.86 -13.37
C ASN A 130 4.96 -24.86 -12.64
N PHE A 131 4.22 -24.05 -13.41
CA PHE A 131 3.19 -23.15 -12.90
C PHE A 131 1.93 -23.94 -12.54
N VAL A 132 1.59 -24.00 -11.25
CA VAL A 132 0.31 -24.54 -10.80
C VAL A 132 -0.67 -23.37 -10.67
N GLN A 133 -1.53 -23.20 -11.68
CA GLN A 133 -2.60 -22.20 -11.67
C GLN A 133 -3.51 -22.43 -10.46
N GLY A 134 -3.50 -21.48 -9.52
CA GLY A 134 -4.44 -21.43 -8.39
C GLY A 134 -5.87 -21.39 -8.91
N LYS A 135 -6.60 -22.48 -8.69
CA LYS A 135 -7.96 -22.68 -9.17
C LYS A 135 -8.93 -21.77 -8.39
N SER A 136 -9.26 -20.61 -8.94
CA SER A 136 -10.45 -19.88 -8.52
C SER A 136 -11.67 -20.59 -9.11
N ILE A 137 -12.26 -21.54 -8.37
CA ILE A 137 -13.59 -22.06 -8.71
C ILE A 137 -14.60 -21.12 -8.07
N ASN A 138 -15.07 -20.14 -8.84
CA ASN A 138 -16.44 -19.70 -8.63
C ASN A 138 -17.32 -20.91 -8.99
N GLN A 139 -17.86 -21.58 -7.97
CA GLN A 139 -18.91 -22.57 -8.14
C GLN A 139 -20.20 -21.82 -8.50
N ASP A 140 -20.33 -21.44 -9.77
CA ASP A 140 -21.63 -21.24 -10.37
C ASP A 140 -21.65 -21.92 -11.74
N ASN A 141 -22.24 -23.12 -11.69
CA ASN A 141 -22.93 -23.82 -12.75
C ASN A 141 -22.17 -24.12 -14.06
N THR A 142 -21.78 -25.38 -14.15
CA THR A 142 -21.46 -26.19 -15.33
C THR A 142 -22.12 -25.74 -16.63
N ASN A 143 -21.31 -25.55 -17.68
CA ASN A 143 -21.38 -26.35 -18.92
C ASN A 143 -20.62 -25.65 -20.06
N ILE A 144 -19.33 -25.97 -20.27
CA ILE A 144 -18.74 -25.94 -21.62
C ILE A 144 -17.74 -27.09 -21.72
N GLY A 145 -18.14 -28.12 -22.46
CA GLY A 145 -17.23 -29.14 -22.96
C GLY A 145 -16.27 -28.57 -24.00
N GLY A 146 -15.08 -29.17 -24.06
CA GLY A 146 -14.19 -29.10 -25.22
C GLY A 146 -12.92 -28.29 -25.00
N SER A 147 -11.84 -28.97 -24.61
CA SER A 147 -10.69 -29.22 -25.49
C SER A 147 -9.50 -29.71 -24.65
N GLN A 148 -9.19 -31.00 -24.75
CA GLN A 148 -7.95 -31.55 -24.21
C GLN A 148 -6.79 -31.14 -25.12
N ASN A 149 -5.80 -30.43 -24.58
CA ASN A 149 -4.53 -30.21 -25.25
C ASN A 149 -3.64 -31.44 -25.04
N ILE A 150 -3.42 -32.20 -26.11
CA ILE A 150 -2.51 -33.35 -26.15
C ILE A 150 -1.08 -32.82 -26.18
N ILE A 151 -0.37 -32.92 -25.06
CA ILE A 151 1.09 -32.73 -25.05
C ILE A 151 1.72 -34.03 -25.53
N LYS A 152 2.30 -33.98 -26.73
CA LYS A 152 3.04 -35.06 -27.38
C LYS A 152 4.31 -35.36 -26.57
N GLY A 153 4.35 -36.53 -25.95
CA GLY A 153 5.56 -37.11 -25.40
C GLY A 153 6.48 -37.63 -26.50
N ASP A 154 7.74 -37.26 -26.38
CA ASP A 154 8.91 -37.60 -27.19
C ASP A 154 9.04 -39.13 -27.42
N GLN A 155 9.13 -39.55 -28.68
CA GLN A 155 9.60 -40.89 -29.06
C GLN A 155 10.75 -40.75 -30.05
N THR A 156 11.96 -40.90 -29.53
CA THR A 156 13.20 -40.99 -30.30
C THR A 156 13.23 -42.33 -31.05
N ILE A 157 13.23 -42.28 -32.38
CA ILE A 157 13.33 -43.48 -33.24
C ILE A 157 14.83 -43.77 -33.49
N ASN A 158 15.33 -44.89 -32.95
CA ASN A 158 16.67 -45.40 -33.22
C ASN A 158 16.65 -46.27 -34.50
N TYR A 159 17.34 -45.84 -35.56
CA TYR A 159 17.62 -46.66 -36.73
C TYR A 159 19.01 -47.30 -36.58
N ASN A 160 19.06 -48.62 -36.38
CA ASN A 160 20.31 -49.37 -36.51
C ASN A 160 20.44 -49.89 -37.94
N ASN A 161 21.48 -49.44 -38.65
CA ASN A 161 21.87 -49.93 -39.96
C ASN A 161 23.31 -50.45 -39.86
N THR A 162 23.52 -51.76 -39.94
CA THR A 162 24.56 -52.47 -40.72
C THR A 162 24.21 -53.95 -40.73
#